data_AF-A0A2S8Q011-F1
#
_entry.id   AF-A0A2S8Q011-F1
#
_cell.length_a   1.000
_cell.length_b   1.000
_cell.length_c   1.000
_cell.angle_alpha   90.00
_cell.angle_beta   90.00
_cell.angle_gamma   90.00
#
_symmetry.space_group_name_H-M   'P 1'
#
loop_
_entity.id
_entity.type
_entity.pdbx_description
1 polymer ?
#
loop_
_entity_poly.entity_id
_entity_poly.type
_entity_poly.pdbx_seq_one_letter_code
_entity_poly.pdbx_strand_id
1 'polypeptide(L)'
;MSLQSTVKATEKTRPYRVYSADNCAGCPQKAGCTKAKGGRKIKRYPEDEGREALRLHMARPESKQILSQRKSLVEPVFSALRGIQRLERFRRKGLSAVKLEFSLHAMAYNLSRAVALILGIIFSLLSIQITGCPKSVIEFNLMLEKVTLTFCDTLLWRDFFI
;
A
#
# COMPACT_ATOMS: atom_id res chain seq x y z
N MET A 1 -6.52 28.36 -22.00
CA MET A 1 -5.13 27.96 -21.64
C MET A 1 -4.49 27.45 -22.90
N SER A 2 -3.44 28.11 -23.37
CA SER A 2 -2.72 27.78 -24.59
C SER A 2 -1.43 27.04 -24.26
N LEU A 3 -0.97 26.20 -25.19
CA LEU A 3 0.37 25.61 -25.12
C LEU A 3 1.39 26.71 -25.40
N GLN A 4 2.31 26.95 -24.46
CA GLN A 4 3.34 27.97 -24.58
C GLN A 4 4.66 27.39 -25.08
N SER A 5 5.07 26.27 -24.50
CA SER A 5 6.32 25.63 -24.86
C SER A 5 6.30 24.13 -24.60
N THR A 6 7.12 23.42 -25.37
CA THR A 6 7.44 22.01 -25.12
C THR A 6 8.92 21.90 -24.80
N VAL A 7 9.23 21.38 -23.62
CA VAL A 7 10.60 21.10 -23.19
C VAL A 7 10.95 19.68 -23.61
N LYS A 8 12.01 19.52 -24.41
CA LYS A 8 12.52 18.21 -24.83
C LYS A 8 13.26 17.53 -23.68
N ALA A 9 13.41 16.22 -23.78
CA ALA A 9 14.19 15.44 -22.83
C ALA A 9 15.67 15.81 -22.90
N THR A 10 16.31 15.89 -21.75
CA THR A 10 17.77 16.02 -21.57
C THR A 10 18.22 14.94 -20.59
N GLU A 11 19.51 14.64 -20.53
CA GLU A 11 20.09 13.67 -19.58
C GLU A 11 19.57 13.85 -18.12
N LYS A 12 19.34 15.10 -17.70
CA LYS A 12 18.87 15.45 -16.34
C LYS A 12 17.40 15.85 -16.27
N THR A 13 16.67 15.93 -17.39
CA THR A 13 15.35 16.57 -17.41
C THR A 13 14.36 15.79 -18.27
N ARG A 14 13.20 15.48 -17.68
CA ARG A 14 12.10 14.80 -18.36
C ARG A 14 11.38 15.76 -19.30
N PRO A 15 10.83 15.27 -20.43
CA PRO A 15 10.08 16.12 -21.33
C PRO A 15 8.76 16.55 -20.68
N TYR A 16 8.34 17.79 -20.91
CA TYR A 16 7.04 18.29 -20.45
C TYR A 16 6.53 19.45 -21.31
N ARG A 17 5.22 19.62 -21.32
CA ARG A 17 4.52 20.74 -21.97
C ARG A 17 4.15 21.79 -20.92
N VAL A 18 4.31 23.06 -21.26
CA VAL A 18 3.93 24.19 -20.41
C VAL A 18 2.72 24.87 -21.02
N TYR A 19 1.65 24.96 -20.24
CA TYR A 19 0.44 25.69 -20.58
C TYR A 19 0.34 26.95 -19.72
N SER A 20 -0.12 28.06 -20.30
CA SER A 20 -0.46 29.26 -19.54
C SER A 20 -1.78 29.86 -19.98
N ALA A 21 -2.29 30.79 -19.19
CA ALA A 21 -3.40 31.64 -19.59
C ALA A 21 -2.89 32.80 -20.45
N ASP A 22 -3.64 33.16 -21.47
CA ASP A 22 -3.24 34.17 -22.46
C ASP A 22 -3.37 35.61 -21.92
N ASN A 23 -4.40 35.89 -21.11
CA ASN A 23 -4.66 37.23 -20.60
C ASN A 23 -4.75 37.29 -19.06
N CYS A 24 -3.63 37.04 -18.38
CA CYS A 24 -3.55 37.12 -16.91
C CYS A 24 -3.28 38.53 -16.36
N ALA A 25 -3.08 39.55 -17.21
CA ALA A 25 -2.74 40.91 -16.77
C ALA A 25 -3.94 41.63 -16.15
N GLY A 26 -5.12 41.56 -16.79
CA GLY A 26 -6.37 42.19 -16.35
C GLY A 26 -7.40 41.24 -15.76
N CYS A 27 -7.01 40.03 -15.37
CA CYS A 27 -7.96 39.03 -14.86
C CYS A 27 -8.45 39.41 -13.45
N PRO A 28 -9.76 39.62 -13.22
CA PRO A 28 -10.29 39.99 -11.89
C PRO A 28 -10.08 38.88 -10.85
N GLN A 29 -9.97 37.63 -11.29
CA GLN A 29 -9.72 36.46 -10.44
C GLN A 29 -8.22 36.17 -10.24
N LYS A 30 -7.31 37.05 -10.70
CA LYS A 30 -5.85 36.84 -10.59
C LYS A 30 -5.43 36.63 -9.13
N ALA A 31 -5.98 37.43 -8.21
CA ALA A 31 -5.66 37.37 -6.79
C ALA A 31 -5.91 35.97 -6.17
N GLY A 32 -6.98 35.28 -6.60
CA GLY A 32 -7.29 33.90 -6.17
C GLY A 32 -6.65 32.81 -7.03
N CYS A 33 -6.23 33.12 -8.25
CA CYS A 33 -5.70 32.14 -9.21
C CYS A 33 -4.19 31.90 -9.09
N THR A 34 -3.39 32.98 -8.94
CA THR A 34 -1.92 32.86 -8.90
C THR A 34 -1.23 34.11 -8.34
N LYS A 35 -0.13 33.91 -7.60
CA LYS A 35 0.77 34.99 -7.14
C LYS A 35 1.86 35.35 -8.17
N ALA A 36 1.99 34.59 -9.26
CA ALA A 36 3.04 34.80 -10.23
C ALA A 36 2.76 36.05 -11.11
N LYS A 37 3.78 36.89 -11.30
CA LYS A 37 3.68 38.12 -12.12
C LYS A 37 3.17 37.83 -13.54
N GLY A 38 3.71 36.77 -14.17
CA GLY A 38 3.38 36.33 -15.53
C GLY A 38 2.19 35.36 -15.66
N GLY A 39 1.33 35.25 -14.64
CA GLY A 39 0.16 34.37 -14.68
C GLY A 39 0.46 32.91 -14.34
N ARG A 40 -0.62 32.09 -14.33
CA ARG A 40 -0.54 30.68 -13.93
C ARG A 40 0.06 29.86 -15.06
N LYS A 41 1.12 29.12 -14.75
CA LYS A 41 1.73 28.13 -15.64
C LYS A 41 1.50 26.73 -15.09
N ILE A 42 1.11 25.80 -15.94
CA ILE A 42 0.90 24.40 -15.59
C ILE A 42 1.85 23.56 -16.44
N LYS A 43 2.69 22.76 -15.78
CA LYS A 43 3.50 21.74 -16.43
C LYS A 43 2.66 20.46 -16.54
N ARG A 44 2.65 19.87 -17.73
CA ARG A 44 2.05 18.55 -18.00
C ARG A 44 3.14 17.63 -18.52
N TYR A 45 3.31 16.52 -17.85
CA TYR A 45 4.21 15.45 -18.27
C TYR A 45 3.44 14.41 -19.08
N PRO A 46 4.10 13.62 -19.94
CA PRO A 46 3.46 12.54 -20.69
C PRO A 46 2.71 11.55 -19.80
N GLU A 47 3.20 11.27 -18.59
CA GLU A 47 2.60 10.32 -17.66
C GLU A 47 1.37 10.86 -16.92
N ASP A 48 1.12 12.18 -16.97
CA ASP A 48 0.00 12.79 -16.26
C ASP A 48 -1.35 12.33 -16.84
N GLU A 49 -1.43 12.01 -18.13
CA GLU A 49 -2.64 11.44 -18.73
C GLU A 49 -2.99 10.08 -18.11
N GLY A 50 -1.99 9.21 -17.93
CA GLY A 50 -2.16 7.93 -17.24
C GLY A 50 -2.55 8.10 -15.77
N ARG A 51 -1.99 9.10 -15.08
CA ARG A 51 -2.36 9.42 -13.69
C ARG A 51 -3.79 9.91 -13.58
N GLU A 52 -4.27 10.76 -14.49
CA GLU A 52 -5.66 11.23 -14.50
C GLU A 52 -6.62 10.08 -14.83
N ALA A 53 -6.29 9.23 -15.80
CA ALA A 53 -7.09 8.04 -16.11
C ALA A 53 -7.21 7.12 -14.88
N LEU A 54 -6.09 6.88 -14.18
CA LEU A 54 -6.09 6.13 -12.92
C LEU A 54 -6.92 6.83 -11.85
N ARG A 55 -6.80 8.15 -11.70
CA ARG A 55 -7.56 8.93 -10.70
C ARG A 55 -9.07 8.83 -10.94
N LEU A 56 -9.51 8.94 -12.19
CA LEU A 56 -10.90 8.77 -12.59
C LEU A 56 -11.39 7.34 -12.33
N HIS A 57 -10.58 6.34 -12.63
CA HIS A 57 -10.89 4.95 -12.33
C HIS A 57 -11.05 4.74 -10.80
N MET A 58 -10.10 5.22 -10.00
CA MET A 58 -10.12 5.11 -8.54
C MET A 58 -11.20 5.97 -7.86
N ALA A 59 -11.82 6.91 -8.59
CA ALA A 59 -12.95 7.68 -8.07
C ALA A 59 -14.24 6.83 -8.00
N ARG A 60 -14.34 5.76 -8.80
CA ARG A 60 -15.51 4.86 -8.85
C ARG A 60 -15.69 4.14 -7.51
N PRO A 61 -16.94 3.97 -7.02
CA PRO A 61 -17.20 3.32 -5.74
C PRO A 61 -16.70 1.87 -5.70
N GLU A 62 -16.91 1.11 -6.78
CA GLU A 62 -16.43 -0.27 -6.91
C GLU A 62 -14.91 -0.39 -6.78
N SER A 63 -14.17 0.52 -7.44
CA SER A 63 -12.71 0.54 -7.37
C SER A 63 -12.20 0.86 -5.97
N LYS A 64 -12.88 1.74 -5.24
CA LYS A 64 -12.56 2.03 -3.84
C LYS A 64 -12.81 0.82 -2.94
N GLN A 65 -13.92 0.10 -3.17
CA GLN A 65 -14.23 -1.11 -2.42
C GLN A 65 -13.18 -2.21 -2.63
N ILE A 66 -12.81 -2.47 -3.88
CA ILE A 66 -11.74 -3.44 -4.20
C ILE A 66 -10.41 -3.01 -3.59
N LEU A 67 -10.05 -1.72 -3.66
CA LEU A 67 -8.84 -1.23 -3.02
C LEU A 67 -8.88 -1.46 -1.51
N SER A 68 -10.01 -1.17 -0.86
CA SER A 68 -10.18 -1.38 0.59
C SER A 68 -9.95 -2.84 0.98
N GLN A 69 -10.54 -3.79 0.23
CA GLN A 69 -10.32 -5.22 0.44
C GLN A 69 -8.85 -5.62 0.24
N ARG A 70 -8.17 -5.03 -0.74
CA ARG A 70 -6.74 -5.32 -0.97
C ARG A 70 -5.86 -4.76 0.14
N LYS A 71 -6.19 -3.59 0.69
CA LYS A 71 -5.45 -2.99 1.81
C LYS A 71 -5.47 -3.90 3.04
N SER A 72 -6.64 -4.42 3.40
CA SER A 72 -6.77 -5.31 4.57
C SER A 72 -6.01 -6.63 4.40
N LEU A 73 -5.78 -7.09 3.17
CA LEU A 73 -4.96 -8.27 2.90
C LEU A 73 -3.46 -7.99 2.98
N VAL A 74 -3.03 -6.81 2.52
CA VAL A 74 -1.62 -6.48 2.33
C VAL A 74 -0.98 -5.87 3.58
N GLU A 75 -1.71 -5.02 4.30
CA GLU A 75 -1.20 -4.35 5.51
C GLU A 75 -0.72 -5.33 6.60
N PRO A 76 -1.46 -6.40 6.94
CA PRO A 76 -1.00 -7.38 7.94
C PRO A 76 0.31 -8.07 7.57
N VAL A 77 0.53 -8.31 6.27
CA VAL A 77 1.79 -8.91 5.79
C VAL A 77 2.95 -7.96 6.07
N PHE A 78 2.81 -6.68 5.69
CA PHE A 78 3.85 -5.67 5.96
C PHE A 78 4.07 -5.44 7.45
N SER A 79 3.00 -5.44 8.24
CA SER A 79 3.09 -5.35 9.71
C SER A 79 3.85 -6.53 10.30
N ALA A 80 3.61 -7.76 9.82
CA ALA A 80 4.35 -8.94 10.27
C ALA A 80 5.83 -8.90 9.85
N LEU A 81 6.13 -8.48 8.61
CA LEU A 81 7.51 -8.31 8.15
C LEU A 81 8.27 -7.29 9.01
N ARG A 82 7.64 -6.16 9.34
CA ARG A 82 8.26 -5.12 10.15
C ARG A 82 8.33 -5.48 11.64
N GLY A 83 7.25 -5.96 12.24
CA GLY A 83 7.16 -6.22 13.68
C GLY A 83 7.79 -7.54 14.11
N ILE A 84 7.46 -8.63 13.42
CA ILE A 84 7.92 -9.99 13.78
C ILE A 84 9.31 -10.24 13.20
N GLN A 85 9.49 -10.00 11.90
CA GLN A 85 10.78 -10.25 11.24
C GLN A 85 11.77 -9.09 11.34
N ARG A 86 11.38 -7.96 11.95
CA ARG A 86 12.22 -6.76 12.15
C ARG A 86 12.82 -6.21 10.85
N LEU A 87 12.08 -6.31 9.74
CA LEU A 87 12.48 -5.76 8.45
C LEU A 87 12.24 -4.24 8.41
N GLU A 88 13.09 -3.49 9.11
CA GLU A 88 13.08 -2.01 9.11
C GLU A 88 14.03 -1.42 8.07
N ARG A 89 15.13 -2.12 7.79
CA ARG A 89 16.14 -1.74 6.81
C ARG A 89 16.72 -2.97 6.13
N PHE A 90 16.99 -2.86 4.84
CA PHE A 90 17.75 -3.89 4.12
C PHE A 90 19.22 -3.81 4.53
N ARG A 91 19.82 -4.97 4.79
CA ARG A 91 21.25 -5.09 5.15
C ARG A 91 22.12 -5.20 3.90
N ARG A 92 21.58 -5.72 2.80
CA ARG A 92 22.28 -5.86 1.53
C ARG A 92 22.22 -4.56 0.71
N LYS A 93 23.22 -4.38 -0.16
CA LYS A 93 23.30 -3.26 -1.12
C LYS A 93 23.18 -3.78 -2.54
N GLY A 94 22.57 -2.97 -3.41
CA GLY A 94 22.31 -3.34 -4.81
C GLY A 94 20.98 -4.09 -4.98
N LEU A 95 20.33 -3.87 -6.12
CA LEU A 95 18.97 -4.34 -6.38
C LEU A 95 18.84 -5.87 -6.31
N SER A 96 19.83 -6.60 -6.82
CA SER A 96 19.83 -8.07 -6.81
C SER A 96 19.88 -8.63 -5.40
N ALA A 97 20.78 -8.11 -4.56
CA ALA A 97 20.95 -8.59 -3.19
C ALA A 97 19.78 -8.18 -2.28
N VAL A 98 19.21 -6.98 -2.47
CA VAL A 98 17.99 -6.55 -1.76
C VAL A 98 16.80 -7.42 -2.14
N LYS A 99 16.64 -7.79 -3.42
CA LYS A 99 15.59 -8.73 -3.86
C LYS A 99 15.73 -10.08 -3.20
N LEU A 100 16.96 -10.61 -3.09
CA LEU A 100 17.22 -11.86 -2.41
C LEU A 100 16.84 -11.79 -0.91
N GLU A 101 17.27 -10.73 -0.21
CA GLU A 101 16.93 -10.50 1.19
C GLU A 101 15.41 -10.45 1.41
N PHE A 102 14.71 -9.66 0.58
CA PHE A 102 13.25 -9.58 0.64
C PHE A 102 12.57 -10.93 0.34
N SER A 103 13.08 -11.69 -0.63
CA SER A 103 12.55 -13.02 -0.97
C SER A 103 12.64 -13.99 0.20
N LEU A 104 13.73 -13.92 0.98
CA LEU A 104 13.91 -14.75 2.17
C LEU A 104 12.89 -14.40 3.26
N HIS A 105 12.67 -13.11 3.50
CA HIS A 105 11.63 -12.62 4.42
C HIS A 105 10.22 -13.08 4.00
N ALA A 106 9.90 -12.96 2.71
CA ALA A 106 8.62 -13.41 2.16
C ALA A 106 8.44 -14.94 2.29
N MET A 107 9.47 -15.73 2.00
CA MET A 107 9.45 -17.18 2.19
C MET A 107 9.24 -17.55 3.66
N ALA A 108 9.98 -16.92 4.58
CA ALA A 108 9.82 -17.14 6.01
C ALA A 108 8.38 -16.85 6.47
N TYR A 109 7.79 -15.74 6.02
CA TYR A 109 6.39 -15.39 6.33
C TYR A 109 5.41 -16.46 5.83
N ASN A 110 5.56 -16.88 4.57
CA ASN A 110 4.69 -17.88 3.96
C ASN A 110 4.80 -19.24 4.68
N LEU A 111 6.02 -19.65 5.05
CA LEU A 111 6.24 -20.88 5.81
C LEU A 111 5.61 -20.81 7.20
N SER A 112 5.76 -19.69 7.93
CA SER A 112 5.09 -19.50 9.22
C SER A 112 3.57 -19.62 9.12
N ARG A 113 2.96 -19.07 8.06
CA ARG A 113 1.52 -19.20 7.80
C ARG A 113 1.13 -20.65 7.46
N ALA A 114 1.91 -21.33 6.63
CA ALA A 114 1.65 -22.72 6.26
C ALA A 114 1.68 -23.64 7.49
N VAL A 115 2.70 -23.49 8.35
CA VAL A 115 2.81 -24.27 9.60
C VAL A 115 1.63 -24.00 10.53
N ALA A 116 1.25 -22.73 10.73
CA ALA A 116 0.09 -22.38 11.56
C ALA A 116 -1.21 -23.02 11.03
N LEU A 117 -1.42 -23.02 9.71
CA LEU A 117 -2.58 -23.66 9.09
C LEU A 117 -2.56 -25.18 9.27
N ILE A 118 -1.41 -25.83 9.03
CA ILE A 118 -1.26 -27.27 9.20
C ILE A 118 -1.54 -27.68 10.65
N LEU A 119 -0.97 -26.96 11.62
CA LEU A 119 -1.20 -27.21 13.05
C LEU A 119 -2.68 -26.98 13.43
N GLY A 120 -3.32 -25.96 12.89
CA GLY A 120 -4.75 -25.71 13.10
C GLY A 120 -5.63 -26.84 12.54
N ILE A 121 -5.31 -27.34 11.34
CA ILE A 121 -6.01 -28.49 10.74
C ILE A 121 -5.81 -29.75 11.59
N ILE A 122 -4.57 -30.06 11.98
CA ILE A 122 -4.26 -31.21 12.84
C ILE A 122 -5.03 -31.10 14.16
N PHE A 123 -5.01 -29.93 14.81
CA PHE A 123 -5.74 -29.69 16.03
C PHE A 123 -7.25 -29.92 15.86
N SER A 124 -7.84 -29.38 14.78
CA SER A 124 -9.27 -29.55 14.48
C SER A 124 -9.63 -31.02 14.26
N LEU A 125 -8.79 -31.79 13.56
CA LEU A 125 -9.05 -33.21 13.32
C LEU A 125 -8.90 -34.03 14.60
N LEU A 126 -7.91 -33.75 15.44
CA LEU A 126 -7.72 -34.41 16.73
C LEU A 126 -8.86 -34.12 17.71
N SER A 127 -9.37 -32.89 17.73
CA SER A 127 -10.48 -32.50 18.61
C SER A 127 -11.82 -33.12 18.20
N ILE A 128 -12.05 -33.37 16.90
CA ILE A 128 -13.22 -34.14 16.41
C ILE A 128 -13.16 -35.61 16.87
N GLN A 129 -11.97 -36.20 16.97
CA GLN A 129 -11.80 -37.58 17.43
C GLN A 129 -11.96 -37.73 18.95
N ILE A 130 -11.60 -36.71 19.73
CA ILE A 130 -11.69 -36.73 21.21
C ILE A 130 -13.07 -36.28 21.70
N THR A 131 -13.73 -35.36 21.00
CA THR A 131 -15.08 -34.89 21.34
C THR A 131 -16.05 -35.31 20.24
N GLY A 132 -16.83 -36.37 20.48
CA GLY A 132 -17.88 -36.83 19.58
C GLY A 132 -19.07 -35.87 19.42
N CYS A 133 -18.87 -34.54 19.51
CA CYS A 133 -19.92 -33.52 19.45
C CYS A 133 -19.44 -32.26 18.70
N PRO A 134 -20.13 -31.82 17.63
CA PRO A 134 -19.65 -30.77 16.70
C PRO A 134 -19.67 -29.33 17.24
N LYS A 135 -20.08 -29.11 18.50
CA LYS A 135 -20.21 -27.75 19.08
C LYS A 135 -18.87 -27.14 19.52
N SER A 136 -17.84 -27.95 19.79
CA SER A 136 -16.51 -27.50 20.23
C SER A 136 -15.63 -26.93 19.10
N VAL A 137 -15.86 -27.34 17.85
CA VAL A 137 -15.05 -26.96 16.68
C VAL A 137 -15.30 -25.51 16.25
N ILE A 138 -16.52 -24.99 16.45
CA ILE A 138 -16.87 -23.60 16.11
C ILE A 138 -16.25 -22.63 17.13
N GLU A 139 -16.23 -22.97 18.42
CA GLU A 139 -15.56 -22.15 19.44
C GLU A 139 -14.04 -22.12 19.26
N PHE A 140 -13.43 -23.23 18.81
CA PHE A 140 -11.98 -23.28 18.61
C PHE A 140 -11.51 -22.48 17.38
N ASN A 141 -12.29 -22.44 16.30
CA ASN A 141 -11.99 -21.55 15.15
C ASN A 141 -12.08 -20.07 15.55
N LEU A 142 -13.07 -19.71 16.38
CA LEU A 142 -13.17 -18.37 16.96
C LEU A 142 -11.99 -18.07 17.92
N MET A 143 -11.46 -19.09 18.59
CA MET A 143 -10.29 -18.99 19.46
C MET A 143 -8.99 -18.84 18.67
N LEU A 144 -8.82 -19.51 17.52
CA LEU A 144 -7.65 -19.33 16.65
C LEU A 144 -7.60 -17.93 16.03
N GLU A 145 -8.76 -17.39 15.63
CA GLU A 145 -8.86 -15.99 15.17
C GLU A 145 -8.53 -15.01 16.30
N LYS A 146 -9.01 -15.27 17.53
CA LYS A 146 -8.68 -14.49 18.73
C LYS A 146 -7.24 -14.66 19.23
N VAL A 147 -6.59 -15.81 19.05
CA VAL A 147 -5.18 -16.04 19.41
C VAL A 147 -4.26 -15.31 18.42
N THR A 148 -4.62 -15.26 17.13
CA THR A 148 -3.90 -14.41 16.16
C THR A 148 -4.06 -12.91 16.43
N LEU A 149 -5.18 -12.48 17.03
CA LEU A 149 -5.41 -11.10 17.44
C LEU A 149 -4.76 -10.77 18.80
N THR A 150 -4.83 -11.65 19.80
CA THR A 150 -4.27 -11.41 21.15
C THR A 150 -2.75 -11.55 21.20
N PHE A 151 -2.12 -12.32 20.30
CA PHE A 151 -0.66 -12.29 20.11
C PHE A 151 -0.20 -10.99 19.44
N CYS A 152 -1.10 -10.26 18.77
CA CYS A 152 -0.84 -8.92 18.23
C CYS A 152 -1.02 -7.82 19.30
N ASP A 153 -1.91 -8.01 20.27
CA ASP A 153 -2.27 -6.96 21.26
C ASP A 153 -1.42 -6.97 22.54
N THR A 154 -0.85 -8.10 22.97
CA THR A 154 -0.15 -8.17 24.27
C THR A 154 1.36 -7.92 24.22
N LEU A 155 1.98 -7.83 23.04
CA LEU A 155 3.43 -7.62 22.90
C LEU A 155 3.86 -6.54 21.89
N LEU A 156 2.93 -5.81 21.24
CA LEU A 156 3.28 -4.91 20.13
C LEU A 156 2.62 -3.51 20.12
N TRP A 157 1.91 -3.12 21.18
CA TRP A 157 1.15 -1.85 21.20
C TRP A 157 1.51 -0.86 22.31
N ARG A 158 2.68 -0.99 22.97
CA ARG A 158 3.06 -0.02 24.02
C ARG A 158 3.94 1.15 23.56
N ASP A 159 4.59 1.09 22.39
CA ASP A 159 5.61 2.11 22.03
C ASP A 159 5.54 2.67 20.60
N PHE A 160 4.42 2.57 19.87
CA PHE A 160 4.35 3.10 18.49
C PHE A 160 3.26 4.16 18.28
N PHE A 161 3.28 5.19 19.12
CA PHE A 161 2.70 6.51 18.78
C PHE A 161 3.40 7.65 19.55
N ILE A 162 4.70 7.85 19.32
CA ILE A 162 5.42 9.13 19.39
C ILE A 162 6.44 9.15 18.25
#